data_AF-A0A149ZYX3-F1
#
_entry.id   AF-A0A149ZYX3-F1
#
_cell.length_a   1.000
_cell.length_b   1.000
_cell.length_c   1.000
_cell.angle_alpha   90.00
_cell.angle_beta   90.00
_cell.angle_gamma   90.00
#
_symmetry.space_group_name_H-M   'P 1'
#
loop_
_entity.id
_entity.type
_entity.pdbx_description
1 polymer ?
#
loop_
_entity_poly.entity_id
_entity_poly.type
_entity_poly.pdbx_seq_one_letter_code
_entity_poly.pdbx_strand_id
1 'polypeptide(L)'
;MTHATIDYIAQRTAEGKSEREIIRCLKRFAAREVFKIIQNPLPVNNGTGRLRQRRRTLAIPITTVATAHSRFPTSAYDVSRSGLDPDLAATYSRCLTDREQQSSSLSLADTA
;
A
#
# COMPACT_ATOMS: atom_id res chain seq x y z
N MET A 1 21.84 -9.69 -6.27
CA MET A 1 20.71 -8.76 -6.44
C MET A 1 20.79 -8.21 -7.85
N THR A 2 19.89 -8.62 -8.74
CA THR A 2 19.87 -8.17 -10.14
C THR A 2 19.28 -6.76 -10.21
N HIS A 3 20.12 -5.76 -10.45
CA HIS A 3 19.66 -4.38 -10.61
C HIS A 3 19.26 -4.15 -12.07
N ALA A 4 18.10 -4.66 -12.47
CA ALA A 4 17.62 -4.65 -13.86
C ALA A 4 17.64 -3.25 -14.53
N THR A 5 17.39 -2.19 -13.77
CA THR A 5 17.46 -0.81 -14.28
C THR A 5 18.90 -0.37 -14.55
N ILE A 6 19.86 -0.77 -13.71
CA ILE A 6 21.28 -0.45 -13.87
C ILE A 6 21.83 -1.17 -15.10
N ASP A 7 21.51 -2.45 -15.26
CA ASP A 7 21.92 -3.26 -16.41
C ASP A 7 21.37 -2.68 -17.72
N TYR A 8 20.10 -2.24 -17.72
CA TYR A 8 19.48 -1.58 -18.88
C TYR A 8 20.15 -0.25 -19.22
N ILE A 9 20.49 0.57 -18.21
CA ILE A 9 21.22 1.82 -18.44
C ILE A 9 22.60 1.52 -19.04
N ALA A 10 23.34 0.55 -18.47
CA ALA A 10 24.66 0.16 -18.96
C ALA A 10 24.62 -0.30 -20.43
N GLN A 11 23.64 -1.16 -20.79
CA GLN A 11 23.44 -1.61 -22.16
C GLN A 11 23.16 -0.43 -23.11
N ARG A 12 22.27 0.50 -22.73
CA ARG A 12 21.90 1.63 -23.59
C ARG A 12 23.01 2.67 -23.74
N THR A 13 23.83 2.83 -22.71
CA THR A 13 25.04 3.65 -22.78
C THR A 13 26.07 3.00 -23.73
N ALA A 14 26.22 1.68 -23.71
CA ALA A 14 27.08 0.95 -24.64
C ALA A 14 26.60 1.02 -26.10
N GLU A 15 25.29 1.14 -26.33
CA GLU A 15 24.69 1.42 -27.64
C GLU A 15 24.89 2.87 -28.14
N GLY A 16 25.55 3.74 -27.36
CA GLY A 16 25.84 5.12 -27.72
C GLY A 16 24.66 6.08 -27.53
N LYS A 17 23.62 5.69 -26.78
CA LYS A 17 22.47 6.58 -26.52
C LYS A 17 22.84 7.66 -25.53
N SER A 18 22.35 8.87 -25.77
CA SER A 18 22.45 9.95 -24.80
C SER A 18 21.63 9.65 -23.54
N GLU A 19 22.06 10.17 -22.40
CA GLU A 19 21.34 10.03 -21.13
C GLU A 19 19.87 10.47 -21.24
N ARG A 20 19.60 11.56 -22.00
CA ARG A 20 18.25 12.05 -22.26
C ARG A 20 17.38 11.02 -22.99
N GLU A 21 17.95 10.25 -23.92
CA GLU A 21 17.23 9.18 -24.61
C GLU A 21 16.95 8.00 -23.69
N ILE A 22 17.92 7.62 -22.86
CA ILE A 22 17.78 6.53 -21.89
C ILE A 22 16.65 6.87 -20.90
N ILE A 23 16.68 8.07 -20.32
CA ILE A 23 15.65 8.56 -19.40
C ILE A 23 14.29 8.62 -20.11
N ARG A 24 14.22 9.09 -21.35
CA ARG A 24 12.96 9.11 -22.13
C ARG A 24 12.40 7.70 -22.31
N CYS A 25 13.24 6.72 -22.64
CA CYS A 25 12.82 5.32 -22.76
C CYS A 25 12.30 4.77 -21.43
N LEU A 26 13.00 5.05 -20.32
CA LEU A 26 12.59 4.62 -18.97
C LEU A 26 11.25 5.24 -18.57
N LYS A 27 11.08 6.55 -18.75
CA LYS A 27 9.80 7.24 -18.50
C LYS A 27 8.68 6.64 -19.34
N ARG A 28 8.95 6.32 -20.62
CA ARG A 28 7.96 5.70 -21.52
C ARG A 28 7.60 4.28 -21.09
N PHE A 29 8.57 3.51 -20.60
CA PHE A 29 8.32 2.19 -20.05
C PHE A 29 7.42 2.28 -18.81
N ALA A 30 7.79 3.11 -17.84
CA ALA A 30 6.98 3.33 -16.63
C ALA A 30 5.55 3.80 -16.96
N ALA A 31 5.40 4.75 -17.88
CA ALA A 31 4.09 5.23 -18.32
C ALA A 31 3.24 4.12 -18.95
N ARG A 32 3.84 3.23 -19.75
CA ARG A 32 3.13 2.09 -20.35
C ARG A 32 2.68 1.09 -19.29
N GLU A 33 3.52 0.80 -18.31
CA GLU A 33 3.15 -0.12 -17.21
C GLU A 33 2.00 0.46 -16.37
N VAL A 34 2.08 1.73 -16.01
CA VAL A 34 0.99 2.42 -15.31
C VAL A 34 -0.30 2.42 -16.15
N PHE A 35 -0.20 2.69 -17.45
CA PHE A 35 -1.35 2.69 -18.34
C PHE A 35 -2.01 1.31 -18.47
N LYS A 36 -1.22 0.22 -18.50
CA LYS A 36 -1.74 -1.15 -18.45
C LYS A 36 -2.52 -1.41 -17.17
N ILE A 37 -2.00 -0.98 -16.01
CA ILE A 37 -2.67 -1.12 -14.72
C ILE A 37 -3.97 -0.32 -14.67
N ILE A 38 -4.00 0.88 -15.26
CA ILE A 38 -5.21 1.70 -15.31
C ILE A 38 -6.28 1.06 -16.20
N GLN A 39 -5.89 0.52 -17.36
CA GLN A 39 -6.82 -0.11 -18.30
C GLN A 39 -7.33 -1.48 -17.82
N ASN A 40 -6.46 -2.27 -17.21
CA ASN A 40 -6.81 -3.55 -16.64
C ASN A 40 -6.47 -3.51 -15.14
N PRO A 41 -7.34 -2.87 -14.33
CA PRO A 41 -7.11 -2.83 -12.91
C PRO A 41 -7.09 -4.25 -12.38
N LEU A 42 -6.02 -4.60 -11.67
CA LEU A 42 -5.97 -5.86 -10.92
C LEU A 42 -7.23 -5.93 -10.04
N PRO A 43 -7.86 -7.11 -9.93
CA PRO A 43 -9.03 -7.27 -9.09
C PRO A 43 -8.68 -6.82 -7.68
N VAL A 44 -9.25 -5.69 -7.27
CA VAL A 44 -9.08 -5.18 -5.91
C VAL A 44 -9.61 -6.27 -5.00
N ASN A 45 -8.81 -6.73 -4.04
CA ASN A 45 -9.32 -7.62 -3.03
C ASN A 45 -10.38 -6.85 -2.21
N ASN A 46 -11.63 -7.12 -2.51
CA ASN A 46 -12.81 -6.64 -1.81
C ASN A 46 -12.75 -6.87 -0.28
N GLY A 47 -11.93 -7.83 0.20
CA GLY A 47 -11.60 -8.01 1.62
C GLY A 47 -10.98 -6.76 2.28
N THR A 48 -10.07 -6.07 1.59
CA THR A 48 -9.41 -4.86 2.08
C THR A 48 -10.33 -3.65 2.12
N GLY A 49 -11.24 -3.53 1.14
CA GLY A 49 -12.22 -2.44 1.09
C GLY A 49 -13.08 -2.37 2.36
N ARG A 50 -13.41 -3.54 2.93
CA ARG A 50 -14.16 -3.67 4.20
C ARG A 50 -13.38 -3.15 5.40
N LEU A 51 -12.09 -3.44 5.49
CA LEU A 51 -11.22 -2.96 6.58
C LEU A 51 -11.08 -1.43 6.54
N ARG A 52 -10.90 -0.88 5.32
CA ARG A 52 -10.85 0.57 5.10
C ARG A 52 -12.17 1.24 5.47
N GLN A 53 -13.30 0.63 5.11
CA GLN A 53 -14.62 1.15 5.46
C GLN A 53 -14.84 1.12 6.97
N ARG A 54 -14.53 0.00 7.65
CA ARG A 54 -14.61 -0.10 9.12
C ARG A 54 -13.77 0.97 9.82
N ARG A 55 -12.51 1.15 9.40
CA ARG A 55 -11.65 2.21 9.95
C ARG A 55 -12.29 3.60 9.81
N ARG A 56 -12.86 3.90 8.64
CA ARG A 56 -13.54 5.18 8.38
C ARG A 56 -14.78 5.38 9.24
N THR A 57 -15.60 4.34 9.40
CA THR A 57 -16.78 4.37 10.28
C THR A 57 -16.40 4.66 11.73
N LEU A 58 -15.25 4.15 12.19
CA LEU A 58 -14.71 4.41 13.53
C LEU A 58 -13.95 5.73 13.65
N ALA A 59 -13.87 6.53 12.58
CA ALA A 59 -13.09 7.77 12.51
C ALA A 59 -11.59 7.61 12.89
N ILE A 60 -11.03 6.41 12.80
CA ILE A 60 -9.63 6.15 13.15
C ILE A 60 -8.73 6.63 12.00
N PRO A 61 -7.75 7.51 12.23
CA PRO A 61 -6.83 7.92 11.18
C PRO A 61 -5.91 6.75 10.81
N ILE A 62 -5.50 6.68 9.54
CA ILE A 62 -4.65 5.60 9.03
C ILE A 62 -3.31 5.52 9.78
N THR A 63 -2.83 6.66 10.27
CA THR A 63 -1.60 6.80 11.05
C THR A 63 -1.65 6.03 12.36
N THR A 64 -2.80 6.00 13.04
CA THR A 64 -2.99 5.26 14.29
C THR A 64 -2.85 3.75 14.10
N VAL A 65 -3.29 3.23 12.95
CA VAL A 65 -3.13 1.80 12.65
C VAL A 65 -1.70 1.50 12.22
N ALA A 66 -1.07 2.42 11.48
CA ALA A 66 0.33 2.29 11.08
C ALA A 66 1.33 2.33 12.25
N THR A 67 1.03 3.06 13.33
CA THR A 67 1.89 3.08 14.53
C THR A 67 1.67 1.87 15.44
N ALA A 68 0.46 1.30 15.46
CA ALA A 68 0.15 0.11 16.25
C ALA A 68 0.85 -1.15 15.71
N HIS A 69 1.21 -1.14 14.43
CA HIS A 69 1.93 -2.22 13.77
C HIS A 69 3.31 -1.70 13.36
N SER A 70 4.34 -1.98 14.16
CA SER A 70 5.73 -1.59 13.90
C SER A 70 6.32 -2.32 12.68
N ARG A 71 5.81 -1.99 11.49
CA ARG A 71 6.38 -2.29 10.18
C ARG A 71 6.12 -1.04 9.34
N PHE A 72 7.21 -0.38 8.95
CA PHE A 72 7.33 0.95 8.31
C PHE A 72 6.01 1.58 7.81
N PRO A 73 5.76 2.88 8.09
CA PRO A 73 4.47 3.55 7.85
C PRO A 73 3.92 3.40 6.43
N THR A 74 4.78 3.16 5.43
CA THR A 74 4.43 2.88 4.05
C THR A 74 3.60 1.59 3.87
N SER A 75 3.86 0.54 4.65
CA SER A 75 3.20 -0.78 4.47
C SER A 75 1.73 -0.81 4.88
N ALA A 76 1.31 0.08 5.79
CA ALA A 76 -0.10 0.22 6.17
C ALA A 76 -0.96 0.83 5.04
N TYR A 77 -0.34 1.65 4.17
CA TYR A 77 -0.97 2.14 2.95
C TYR A 77 -1.17 1.01 1.94
N ASP A 78 -0.23 0.05 1.89
CA ASP A 78 -0.27 -1.09 0.98
C ASP A 78 -1.41 -2.06 1.33
N VAL A 79 -1.62 -2.40 2.60
CA VAL A 79 -2.77 -3.26 3.03
C VAL A 79 -4.09 -2.76 2.49
N SER A 80 -4.28 -1.44 2.51
CA SER A 80 -5.52 -0.75 2.16
C SER A 80 -5.76 -0.66 0.65
N ARG A 81 -4.75 -0.93 -0.17
CA ARG A 81 -4.79 -0.73 -1.64
C ARG A 81 -4.46 -1.99 -2.43
N SER A 82 -3.63 -2.87 -1.87
CA SER A 82 -3.12 -4.05 -2.53
C SER A 82 -3.32 -5.23 -1.60
N GLY A 83 -4.06 -6.22 -2.07
CA GLY A 83 -4.33 -7.46 -1.34
C GLY A 83 -3.12 -8.39 -1.26
N LEU A 84 -1.92 -7.83 -1.12
CA LEU A 84 -0.68 -8.58 -1.28
C LEU A 84 -0.32 -9.44 -0.06
N ASP A 85 -0.93 -9.21 1.11
CA ASP A 85 -0.55 -9.91 2.33
C ASP A 85 -1.77 -10.30 3.21
N PRO A 86 -2.17 -11.58 3.23
CA PRO A 86 -3.28 -12.07 4.06
C PRO A 86 -2.97 -12.02 5.57
N ASP A 87 -1.71 -12.20 5.97
CA ASP A 87 -1.32 -12.18 7.39
C ASP A 87 -1.41 -10.76 7.96
N LEU A 88 -1.05 -9.78 7.14
CA LEU A 88 -1.17 -8.37 7.47
C LEU A 88 -2.64 -7.92 7.54
N ALA A 89 -3.51 -8.44 6.66
CA ALA A 89 -4.94 -8.19 6.71
C ALA A 89 -5.60 -8.75 8.00
N ALA A 90 -5.22 -9.96 8.42
CA ALA A 90 -5.69 -10.56 9.67
C ALA A 90 -5.25 -9.72 10.88
N THR A 91 -3.99 -9.29 10.90
CA THR A 91 -3.42 -8.45 11.96
C THR A 91 -4.12 -7.08 12.06
N TYR A 92 -4.38 -6.44 10.91
CA TYR A 92 -5.13 -5.19 10.82
C TYR A 92 -6.56 -5.33 11.36
N SER A 93 -7.24 -6.43 11.01
CA SER A 93 -8.60 -6.71 11.47
C SER A 93 -8.68 -6.85 12.99
N ARG A 94 -7.68 -7.50 13.62
CA ARG A 94 -7.58 -7.66 15.07
C ARG A 94 -7.46 -6.32 15.78
N CYS A 95 -6.56 -5.44 15.31
CA CYS A 95 -6.40 -4.13 15.95
C CYS A 95 -7.61 -3.20 15.82
N LEU A 96 -8.40 -3.32 14.75
CA LEU A 96 -9.67 -2.61 14.69
C LEU A 96 -10.65 -3.13 15.76
N THR A 97 -10.75 -4.45 15.91
CA THR A 97 -11.62 -5.08 16.91
C THR A 97 -11.18 -4.73 18.35
N ASP A 98 -9.89 -4.76 18.65
CA ASP A 98 -9.37 -4.40 19.98
C ASP A 98 -9.72 -2.94 20.34
N ARG A 99 -9.69 -2.04 19.35
CA ARG A 99 -10.06 -0.63 19.56
C ARG A 99 -11.55 -0.39 19.64
N GLU A 100 -12.36 -1.11 18.86
CA GLU A 100 -13.82 -1.11 19.01
C GLU A 100 -14.18 -1.49 20.46
N GLN A 101 -13.56 -2.53 21.03
CA GLN A 101 -13.80 -2.93 22.41
C GLN A 101 -13.33 -1.90 23.44
N GLN A 102 -12.17 -1.26 23.23
CA GLN A 102 -11.67 -0.20 24.11
C GLN A 102 -12.58 1.05 24.10
N SER A 103 -13.16 1.41 22.96
CA SER A 103 -14.11 2.53 22.87
C SER A 103 -15.46 2.20 23.53
N SER A 104 -15.94 0.95 23.40
CA SER A 104 -17.16 0.50 24.08
C SER A 104 -17.00 0.39 25.60
N SER A 105 -15.83 0.01 26.10
CA SER A 105 -15.57 -0.08 27.55
C SER A 105 -15.42 1.30 28.21
N LEU A 106 -14.82 2.28 27.53
CA LEU A 106 -14.72 3.66 28.02
C LEU A 106 -16.11 4.34 28.10
N SER A 107 -17.01 4.08 27.16
CA SER A 107 -18.38 4.62 27.20
C SER A 107 -19.25 4.07 28.34
N LEU A 108 -18.92 2.87 28.87
CA LEU A 108 -19.66 2.23 29.97
C LEU A 108 -19.17 2.68 31.35
N ALA A 109 -17.94 3.20 31.44
CA ALA A 109 -17.36 3.72 32.69
C ALA A 109 -17.81 5.15 33.02
N ASP A 110 -18.25 5.93 32.02
CA ASP A 110 -18.66 7.34 32.19
C ASP A 110 -20.16 7.52 32.57
N THR A 111 -20.91 6.42 32.76
CA THR A 111 -22.35 6.46 33.10
C THR A 111 -22.66 6.02 34.55
N ALA A 112 -21.66 5.98 35.43
CA ALA A 112 -21.79 5.67 36.85
C ALA A 112 -21.27 6.82 37.71
#